data_AF-A0A6M0GH60-F1
#
_entry.id   AF-A0A6M0GH60-F1
#
_cell.length_a   1.000
_cell.length_b   1.000
_cell.length_c   1.000
_cell.angle_alpha   90.00
_cell.angle_beta   90.00
_cell.angle_gamma   90.00
#
_symmetry.space_group_name_H-M   'P 1'
#
loop_
_entity.id
_entity.type
_entity.pdbx_description
1 polymer ?
#
loop_
_entity_poly.entity_id
_entity_poly.type
_entity_poly.pdbx_seq_one_letter_code
_entity_poly.pdbx_strand_id
1 'polypeptide(L)'
;MGEQSATGAAFRLATLLKPRCLAMVGICAGRRGEVNLGDVLVAESVFKLGSGMVRRYYKEEYPHEETFEEIKTYNLSARWLGKIRNSEQNLSDWTNSIWLKRPKSYEYQKHWLLHKIYEHQENPEANPHPKNHPNKSTECQKYGDVIEWLWDEGLLVKSDFNLKLTPEGE
;
A
#
# COMPACT_ATOMS: atom_id res chain seq x y z
N MET A 1 -17.85 2.33 -6.02
CA MET A 1 -16.46 2.21 -6.53
C MET A 1 -16.41 1.08 -7.55
N GLY A 2 -15.45 1.10 -8.47
CA GLY A 2 -15.30 0.04 -9.49
C GLY A 2 -15.39 0.56 -10.92
N GLU A 3 -14.93 -0.28 -11.86
CA GLU A 3 -14.70 0.05 -13.27
C GLU A 3 -15.89 0.73 -13.94
N GLN A 4 -17.07 0.10 -13.90
CA GLN A 4 -18.26 0.60 -14.61
C GLN A 4 -18.70 1.99 -14.14
N SER A 5 -18.63 2.23 -12.84
CA SER A 5 -18.99 3.52 -12.24
C SER A 5 -18.00 4.61 -12.64
N ALA A 6 -16.69 4.30 -12.62
CA ALA A 6 -15.65 5.22 -13.06
C ALA A 6 -15.76 5.56 -14.55
N THR A 7 -15.99 4.55 -15.41
CA THR A 7 -16.20 4.74 -16.85
C THR A 7 -17.39 5.64 -17.14
N GLY A 8 -18.54 5.40 -16.50
CA GLY A 8 -19.73 6.23 -16.69
C GLY A 8 -19.55 7.68 -16.23
N ALA A 9 -18.81 7.90 -15.14
CA ALA A 9 -18.47 9.25 -14.67
C ALA A 9 -17.50 9.95 -15.63
N ALA A 10 -16.40 9.28 -16.00
CA ALA A 10 -15.39 9.81 -16.92
C ALA A 10 -15.99 10.16 -18.28
N PHE A 11 -16.83 9.28 -18.84
CA PHE A 11 -17.51 9.51 -20.11
C PHE A 11 -18.37 10.78 -20.05
N ARG A 12 -19.25 10.90 -19.03
CA ARG A 12 -20.10 12.07 -18.86
C ARG A 12 -19.29 13.36 -18.73
N LEU A 13 -18.23 13.35 -17.92
CA LEU A 13 -17.35 14.52 -17.75
C LEU A 13 -16.63 14.89 -19.05
N ALA A 14 -16.13 13.91 -19.79
CA ALA A 14 -15.45 14.13 -21.06
C ALA A 14 -16.39 14.72 -22.11
N THR A 15 -17.61 14.19 -22.24
CA THR A 15 -18.60 14.65 -23.22
C THR A 15 -19.09 16.06 -22.92
N LEU A 16 -19.39 16.37 -21.66
CA LEU A 16 -19.99 17.65 -21.27
C LEU A 16 -18.97 18.78 -21.20
N LEU A 17 -17.79 18.52 -20.62
CA LEU A 17 -16.81 19.55 -20.31
C LEU A 17 -15.72 19.67 -21.38
N LYS A 18 -15.57 18.67 -22.25
CA LYS A 18 -14.52 18.58 -23.28
C LYS A 18 -13.14 18.99 -22.74
N PRO A 19 -12.67 18.39 -21.64
CA PRO A 19 -11.47 18.85 -20.96
C PRO A 19 -10.22 18.58 -21.79
N ARG A 20 -9.20 19.43 -21.62
CA ARG A 20 -7.88 19.20 -22.23
C ARG A 20 -7.11 18.04 -21.59
N CYS A 21 -7.47 17.67 -20.36
CA CYS A 21 -6.85 16.59 -19.59
C CYS A 21 -7.88 16.05 -18.59
N LEU A 22 -7.93 14.72 -18.44
CA LEU A 22 -8.68 14.04 -17.40
C LEU A 22 -7.69 13.16 -16.62
N ALA A 23 -7.61 13.36 -15.31
CA ALA A 23 -6.74 12.58 -14.43
C ALA A 23 -7.59 11.82 -13.40
N MET A 24 -7.29 10.53 -13.23
CA MET A 24 -7.85 9.72 -12.16
C MET A 24 -6.87 9.70 -11.00
N VAL A 25 -7.36 10.02 -9.81
CA VAL A 25 -6.58 9.99 -8.56
C VAL A 25 -7.28 9.08 -7.55
N GLY A 26 -6.51 8.39 -6.74
CA GLY A 26 -7.03 7.48 -5.74
C GLY A 26 -5.91 6.76 -5.01
N ILE A 27 -6.30 5.89 -4.07
CA ILE A 27 -5.39 4.98 -3.40
C ILE A 27 -5.24 3.70 -4.22
N CYS A 28 -4.04 3.12 -4.22
CA CYS A 28 -3.79 1.83 -4.85
C CYS A 28 -2.89 0.97 -3.97
N ALA A 29 -3.03 -0.34 -4.10
CA ALA A 29 -2.00 -1.26 -3.67
C ALA A 29 -0.91 -1.26 -4.73
N GLY A 30 0.36 -1.29 -4.32
CA GLY A 30 1.45 -1.49 -5.25
C GLY A 30 2.13 -2.83 -5.05
N ARG A 31 3.10 -3.13 -5.92
CA ARG A 31 3.80 -4.39 -5.94
C ARG A 31 4.78 -4.51 -4.77
N ARG A 32 4.70 -5.62 -4.04
CA ARG A 32 5.58 -5.90 -2.90
C ARG A 32 7.05 -5.86 -3.35
N GLY A 33 7.88 -5.11 -2.63
CA GLY A 33 9.31 -4.96 -2.92
C GLY A 33 9.65 -3.85 -3.93
N GLU A 34 8.67 -3.34 -4.68
CA GLU A 34 8.89 -2.24 -5.64
C GLU A 34 8.41 -0.89 -5.10
N VAL A 35 7.42 -0.90 -4.21
CA VAL A 35 6.86 0.31 -3.62
C VAL A 35 6.71 0.19 -2.11
N ASN A 36 6.63 1.34 -1.46
CA ASN A 36 6.43 1.51 -0.03
C ASN A 36 5.14 2.27 0.27
N LEU A 37 4.62 2.10 1.48
CA LEU A 37 3.44 2.84 1.92
C LEU A 37 3.71 4.36 1.87
N GLY A 38 2.75 5.09 1.30
CA GLY A 38 2.85 6.53 1.09
C GLY A 38 3.55 6.95 -0.22
N ASP A 39 4.03 6.00 -1.04
CA ASP A 39 4.52 6.33 -2.37
C ASP A 39 3.38 6.88 -3.24
N VAL A 40 3.70 7.90 -4.04
CA VAL A 40 2.81 8.44 -5.06
C VAL A 40 3.20 7.84 -6.40
N LEU A 41 2.29 7.07 -6.98
CA LEU A 41 2.53 6.37 -8.24
C LEU A 41 1.87 7.12 -9.39
N VAL A 42 2.59 7.24 -10.49
CA VAL A 42 2.07 7.76 -11.75
C VAL A 42 2.15 6.64 -12.78
N ALA A 43 0.99 6.21 -13.28
CA ALA A 43 0.91 5.12 -14.23
C ALA A 43 1.41 5.58 -15.61
N GLU A 44 2.48 4.94 -16.09
CA GLU A 44 2.95 5.09 -17.48
C GLU A 44 2.04 4.32 -18.45
N SER A 45 1.52 3.18 -18.03
CA SER A 45 0.53 2.40 -18.77
C SER A 45 -0.48 1.77 -17.83
N VAL A 46 -1.68 1.51 -18.35
CA VAL A 46 -2.74 0.80 -17.62
C VAL A 46 -3.26 -0.36 -18.44
N PHE A 47 -3.60 -1.44 -17.76
CA PHE A 47 -4.12 -2.67 -18.33
C PHE A 47 -5.25 -3.19 -17.46
N LYS A 48 -6.07 -4.07 -18.04
CA LYS A 48 -7.15 -4.73 -17.32
C LYS A 48 -6.67 -6.08 -16.79
N LEU A 49 -6.68 -6.23 -15.47
CA LEU A 49 -6.35 -7.50 -14.81
C LEU A 49 -7.44 -8.54 -15.13
N GLY A 50 -7.05 -9.75 -15.52
CA GLY A 50 -7.98 -10.84 -15.83
C GLY A 50 -8.60 -10.82 -17.23
N SER A 51 -8.24 -9.87 -18.10
CA SER A 51 -8.57 -9.93 -19.55
C SER A 51 -7.45 -10.57 -20.38
N GLY A 52 -6.45 -11.15 -19.73
CA GLY A 52 -5.32 -11.81 -20.37
C GLY A 52 -5.71 -13.15 -20.98
N MET A 53 -5.03 -13.55 -22.06
CA MET A 53 -5.08 -14.94 -22.51
C MET A 53 -4.34 -15.83 -21.51
N VAL A 54 -5.00 -16.87 -21.03
CA VAL A 54 -4.36 -17.93 -20.26
C VAL A 54 -3.64 -18.83 -21.26
N ARG A 55 -2.30 -18.82 -21.24
CA ARG A 55 -1.52 -19.79 -22.01
C ARG A 55 -1.28 -20.99 -21.11
N ARG A 56 -1.99 -22.09 -21.40
CA ARG A 56 -1.65 -23.40 -20.83
C ARG A 56 -0.46 -23.97 -21.59
N TYR A 57 0.60 -24.30 -20.88
CA TYR A 57 1.69 -25.09 -21.42
C TYR A 57 2.06 -26.20 -20.43
N TYR A 58 2.58 -27.30 -20.95
CA TYR A 58 3.05 -28.41 -20.13
C TYR A 58 4.56 -28.26 -19.93
N LYS A 59 5.00 -28.22 -18.67
CA LYS A 59 6.40 -28.30 -18.30
C LYS A 59 6.55 -29.49 -17.35
N GLU A 60 7.37 -30.46 -17.74
CA GLU A 60 7.74 -31.61 -16.90
C GLU A 60 6.53 -32.33 -16.27
N GLU A 61 5.56 -32.73 -17.10
CA GLU A 61 4.33 -33.46 -16.73
C GLU A 61 3.24 -32.68 -15.95
N TYR A 62 3.48 -31.43 -15.54
CA TYR A 62 2.45 -30.63 -14.85
C TYR A 62 1.93 -29.48 -15.74
N PRO A 63 0.58 -29.30 -15.84
CA PRO A 63 0.01 -28.17 -16.55
C PRO A 63 0.38 -26.88 -15.80
N HIS A 64 1.04 -25.96 -16.50
CA HIS A 64 1.31 -24.61 -16.02
C HIS A 64 0.37 -23.62 -16.74
N GLU A 65 -0.21 -22.72 -15.97
CA GLU A 65 -1.01 -21.60 -16.48
C GLU A 65 -0.25 -20.30 -16.24
N GLU A 66 0.14 -19.64 -17.33
CA GLU A 66 0.60 -18.26 -17.28
C GLU A 66 -0.50 -17.35 -17.85
N THR A 67 -0.92 -16.38 -17.05
CA THR A 67 -1.80 -15.31 -17.52
C THR A 67 -0.93 -14.22 -18.13
N PHE A 68 -1.01 -14.04 -19.45
CA PHE A 68 -0.30 -12.96 -20.12
C PHE A 68 -1.05 -11.64 -19.93
N GLU A 69 -0.35 -10.59 -19.52
CA GLU A 69 -0.86 -9.22 -19.39
C GLU A 69 -1.02 -8.57 -20.77
N GLU A 70 -2.04 -8.93 -21.54
CA GLU A 70 -2.17 -8.37 -22.90
C GLU A 70 -3.56 -7.87 -23.20
N ILE A 71 -3.89 -6.69 -22.67
CA ILE A 71 -4.35 -5.52 -23.45
C ILE A 71 -3.87 -4.24 -22.73
N LYS A 72 -2.75 -3.65 -23.16
CA LYS A 72 -2.40 -2.27 -22.73
C LYS A 72 -3.52 -1.35 -23.20
N THR A 73 -4.31 -0.88 -22.27
CA THR A 73 -5.53 -0.11 -22.56
C THR A 73 -5.19 1.35 -22.84
N TYR A 74 -4.09 1.85 -22.27
CA TYR A 74 -3.61 3.21 -22.51
C TYR A 74 -2.13 3.34 -22.18
N ASN A 75 -1.40 4.10 -23.00
CA ASN A 75 -0.02 4.52 -22.75
C ASN A 75 0.03 6.04 -22.59
N LEU A 76 0.76 6.51 -21.58
CA LEU A 76 0.98 7.92 -21.37
C LEU A 76 1.87 8.50 -22.49
N SER A 77 1.52 9.67 -23.02
CA SER A 77 2.30 10.29 -24.08
C SER A 77 3.74 10.59 -23.63
N ALA A 78 4.72 10.44 -24.52
CA ALA A 78 6.13 10.72 -24.24
C ALA A 78 6.38 12.13 -23.69
N ARG A 79 5.58 13.13 -24.12
CA ARG A 79 5.64 14.50 -23.60
C ARG A 79 5.35 14.57 -22.10
N TRP A 80 4.34 13.84 -21.64
CA TRP A 80 3.99 13.78 -20.21
C TRP A 80 5.01 12.96 -19.43
N LEU A 81 5.45 11.83 -20.00
CA LEU A 81 6.47 10.98 -19.39
C LEU A 81 7.79 11.73 -19.16
N GLY A 82 8.24 12.51 -20.16
CA GLY A 82 9.42 13.35 -20.04
C GLY A 82 9.28 14.42 -18.95
N LYS A 83 8.09 15.01 -18.78
CA LYS A 83 7.83 15.97 -17.68
C LYS A 83 7.86 15.34 -16.29
N ILE A 84 7.38 14.10 -16.17
CA ILE A 84 7.37 13.37 -14.90
C ILE A 84 8.78 12.90 -14.54
N ARG A 85 9.54 12.37 -15.51
CA ARG A 85 10.89 11.81 -15.29
C ARG A 85 11.97 12.88 -15.19
N ASN A 86 11.89 13.98 -15.95
CA ASN A 86 12.90 15.05 -15.93
C ASN A 86 12.69 16.05 -14.77
N SER A 87 11.90 15.70 -13.75
CA SER A 87 11.68 16.55 -12.59
C SER A 87 12.97 16.89 -11.83
N GLU A 88 14.03 16.10 -12.00
CA GLU A 88 15.34 16.39 -11.40
C GLU A 88 16.07 17.61 -12.01
N GLN A 89 15.72 18.05 -13.23
CA GLN A 89 16.48 19.09 -13.94
C GLN A 89 15.71 20.40 -14.20
N ASN A 90 14.40 20.46 -14.00
CA ASN A 90 13.61 21.67 -14.27
C ASN A 90 12.53 21.92 -13.20
N LEU A 91 12.87 22.73 -12.20
CA LEU A 91 12.12 23.88 -11.61
C LEU A 91 10.58 23.88 -11.70
N SER A 92 9.95 22.77 -11.37
CA SER A 92 8.62 22.71 -10.78
C SER A 92 8.54 21.40 -10.02
N ASP A 93 9.17 21.35 -8.83
CA ASP A 93 9.11 20.21 -7.91
C ASP A 93 7.68 20.05 -7.39
N TRP A 94 6.79 19.58 -8.27
CA TRP A 94 5.47 19.12 -7.87
C TRP A 94 5.61 18.02 -6.79
N THR A 95 6.75 17.31 -6.77
CA THR A 95 7.20 16.47 -5.67
C THR A 95 7.32 17.22 -4.35
N ASN A 96 7.92 18.41 -4.32
CA ASN A 96 7.98 19.27 -3.12
C ASN A 96 6.62 19.83 -2.71
N SER A 97 5.63 19.84 -3.62
CA SER A 97 4.24 20.18 -3.27
C SER A 97 3.48 19.01 -2.59
N ILE A 98 4.05 17.80 -2.58
CA ILE A 98 3.51 16.67 -1.83
C ILE A 98 3.94 16.81 -0.37
N TRP A 99 3.17 17.54 0.42
CA TRP A 99 3.40 17.74 1.86
C TRP A 99 2.85 16.61 2.74
N LEU A 100 3.01 15.36 2.30
CA LEU A 100 2.54 14.21 3.07
C LEU A 100 3.70 13.55 3.80
N LYS A 101 3.62 13.50 5.14
CA LYS A 101 4.53 12.69 5.92
C LYS A 101 4.29 11.23 5.56
N ARG A 102 5.34 10.55 5.09
CA ARG A 102 5.30 9.12 4.79
C ARG A 102 4.81 8.34 6.02
N PRO A 103 3.76 7.51 5.89
CA PRO A 103 3.33 6.61 6.95
C PRO A 103 4.43 5.61 7.32
N LYS A 104 4.45 5.16 8.57
CA LYS A 104 5.35 4.08 8.99
C LYS A 104 4.92 2.77 8.32
N SER A 105 5.88 1.95 7.88
CA SER A 105 5.57 0.63 7.30
C SER A 105 4.88 -0.27 8.32
N TYR A 106 4.07 -1.21 7.85
CA TYR A 106 3.39 -2.17 8.75
C TYR A 106 4.40 -2.99 9.56
N GLU A 107 5.52 -3.39 8.94
CA GLU A 107 6.63 -4.06 9.63
C GLU A 107 7.18 -3.21 10.78
N TYR A 108 7.40 -1.91 10.57
CA TYR A 108 7.85 -1.03 11.64
C TYR A 108 6.82 -0.96 12.78
N GLN A 109 5.54 -0.82 12.44
CA GLN A 109 4.46 -0.73 13.42
C GLN A 109 4.32 -2.01 14.25
N LYS A 110 4.52 -3.19 13.63
CA LYS A 110 4.57 -4.49 14.30
C LYS A 110 5.73 -4.57 15.28
N HIS A 111 6.96 -4.32 14.83
CA HIS A 111 8.14 -4.37 15.70
C HIS A 111 8.05 -3.39 16.86
N TRP A 112 7.60 -2.16 16.59
CA TRP A 112 7.38 -1.16 17.65
C TRP A 112 6.39 -1.68 18.70
N LEU A 113 5.28 -2.29 18.27
CA LEU A 113 4.27 -2.80 19.18
C LEU A 113 4.80 -3.97 20.02
N LEU A 114 5.48 -4.94 19.40
CA LEU A 114 6.11 -6.06 20.09
C LEU A 114 7.11 -5.56 21.16
N HIS A 115 7.99 -4.63 20.78
CA HIS A 115 8.95 -4.04 21.70
C HIS A 115 8.29 -3.31 22.89
N LYS A 116 7.20 -2.57 22.64
CA LYS A 116 6.47 -1.89 23.73
C LYS A 116 5.72 -2.86 24.65
N ILE A 117 5.26 -4.00 24.12
CA ILE A 117 4.67 -5.05 24.95
C ILE A 117 5.77 -5.67 25.83
N TYR A 118 6.93 -6.02 25.25
CA TYR A 118 8.07 -6.56 25.97
C TYR A 118 8.54 -5.64 27.13
N GLU A 119 8.79 -4.35 26.84
CA GLU A 119 9.22 -3.38 27.85
C GLU A 119 8.20 -3.21 28.99
N HIS A 120 6.90 -3.27 28.67
CA HIS A 120 5.84 -3.19 29.67
C HIS A 120 5.76 -4.47 30.52
N GLN A 121 6.06 -5.64 29.96
CA GLN A 121 6.12 -6.91 30.70
C GLN A 121 7.30 -6.94 31.67
N GLU A 122 8.48 -6.46 31.23
CA GLU A 122 9.70 -6.40 32.06
C GLU A 122 9.58 -5.38 33.20
N ASN A 123 9.02 -4.19 32.93
CA ASN A 123 8.86 -3.15 33.94
C ASN A 123 7.57 -2.32 33.75
N PRO A 124 6.44 -2.78 34.33
CA PRO A 124 5.15 -2.12 34.19
C PRO A 124 5.07 -0.71 34.79
N GLU A 125 5.89 -0.41 35.81
CA GLU A 125 5.86 0.90 36.50
C GLU A 125 6.59 1.98 35.70
N ALA A 126 7.69 1.63 35.05
CA ALA A 126 8.46 2.55 34.23
C ALA A 126 7.90 2.69 32.81
N ASN A 127 7.28 1.63 32.27
CA ASN A 127 6.84 1.59 30.87
C ASN A 127 5.31 1.53 30.78
N PRO A 128 4.64 2.51 30.15
CA PRO A 128 3.20 2.51 30.01
C PRO A 128 2.72 1.42 29.04
N HIS A 129 1.53 0.88 29.30
CA HIS A 129 0.90 -0.10 28.41
C HIS A 129 0.79 0.46 26.97
N PRO A 130 1.12 -0.33 25.91
CA PRO A 130 1.17 0.15 24.51
C PRO A 130 -0.10 0.87 24.04
N LYS A 131 -1.27 0.45 24.52
CA LYS A 131 -2.57 1.07 24.24
C LYS A 131 -2.64 2.56 24.67
N ASN A 132 -1.97 2.89 25.77
CA ASN A 132 -1.96 4.20 26.41
C ASN A 132 -0.65 4.97 26.15
N HIS A 133 0.25 4.41 25.35
CA HIS A 133 1.54 5.03 25.05
C HIS A 133 1.34 6.35 24.28
N PRO A 134 1.98 7.47 24.69
CA PRO A 134 1.76 8.78 24.08
C PRO A 134 2.09 8.80 22.57
N ASN A 135 3.14 8.08 22.18
CA ASN A 135 3.58 7.99 20.78
C ASN A 135 2.82 6.94 19.94
N LYS A 136 1.76 6.32 20.47
CA LYS A 136 1.01 5.28 19.72
C LYS A 136 0.49 5.82 18.40
N SER A 137 -0.12 7.01 18.40
CA SER A 137 -0.68 7.61 17.17
C SER A 137 0.37 7.96 16.13
N THR A 138 1.61 8.21 16.55
CA THR A 138 2.72 8.57 15.64
C THR A 138 3.48 7.36 15.14
N GLU A 139 3.73 6.36 15.99
CA GLU A 139 4.55 5.19 15.66
C GLU A 139 3.75 3.98 15.19
N CYS A 140 2.49 3.82 15.64
CA CYS A 140 1.60 2.70 15.29
C CYS A 140 0.19 3.23 14.94
N GLN A 141 0.10 3.81 13.74
CA GLN A 141 -1.11 4.42 13.20
C GLN A 141 -2.25 3.41 13.02
N LYS A 142 -1.91 2.15 12.75
CA LYS A 142 -2.84 1.04 12.51
C LYS A 142 -2.88 0.04 13.65
N TYR A 143 -2.85 0.53 14.89
CA TYR A 143 -2.78 -0.28 16.10
C TYR A 143 -3.79 -1.46 16.15
N GLY A 144 -5.04 -1.25 15.74
CA GLY A 144 -6.05 -2.32 15.71
C GLY A 144 -5.68 -3.42 14.71
N ASP A 145 -5.49 -3.04 13.45
CA ASP A 145 -5.10 -3.95 12.37
C ASP A 145 -3.80 -4.71 12.71
N VAL A 146 -2.81 -4.03 13.32
CA VAL A 146 -1.52 -4.63 13.70
C VAL A 146 -1.68 -5.68 14.81
N ILE A 147 -2.56 -5.46 15.79
CA ILE A 147 -2.83 -6.48 16.82
C ILE A 147 -3.45 -7.73 16.20
N GLU A 148 -4.42 -7.55 15.30
CA GLU A 148 -5.07 -8.68 14.63
C GLU A 148 -4.04 -9.49 13.83
N TRP A 149 -3.16 -8.83 13.09
CA TRP A 149 -2.08 -9.50 12.36
C TRP A 149 -1.12 -10.25 13.28
N LEU A 150 -0.75 -9.67 14.42
CA LEU A 150 0.14 -10.34 15.37
C LEU A 150 -0.53 -11.53 16.08
N TRP A 151 -1.86 -11.51 16.24
CA TRP A 151 -2.62 -12.69 16.68
C TRP A 151 -2.66 -13.78 15.60
N ASP A 152 -2.91 -13.40 14.34
CA ASP A 152 -2.91 -14.33 13.21
C ASP A 152 -1.52 -14.98 13.01
N GLU A 153 -0.45 -14.24 13.30
CA GLU A 153 0.94 -14.72 13.25
C GLU A 153 1.35 -15.51 14.50
N GLY A 154 0.50 -15.63 15.53
CA GLY A 154 0.81 -16.38 16.76
C GLY A 154 1.83 -15.70 17.68
N LEU A 155 2.17 -14.44 17.42
CA LEU A 155 3.15 -13.66 18.19
C LEU A 155 2.57 -13.06 19.48
N LEU A 156 1.24 -13.02 19.57
CA LEU A 156 0.52 -12.52 20.74
C LEU A 156 -0.49 -13.54 21.25
N VAL A 157 -0.59 -13.64 22.58
CA VAL A 157 -1.66 -14.37 23.27
C VAL A 157 -2.50 -13.40 24.08
N LYS A 158 -3.82 -13.59 24.01
CA LYS A 158 -4.78 -12.84 24.81
C LYS A 158 -4.87 -13.49 26.19
N SER A 159 -4.28 -12.88 27.22
CA SER A 159 -4.45 -13.34 28.60
C SER A 159 -5.38 -12.38 29.33
N ASP A 160 -6.59 -12.82 29.66
CA ASP A 160 -7.68 -12.21 30.45
C ASP A 160 -7.92 -10.69 30.40
N PHE A 161 -6.91 -9.82 30.51
CA PHE A 161 -7.00 -8.37 30.27
C PHE A 161 -5.73 -7.72 29.67
N ASN A 162 -4.68 -8.49 29.39
CA ASN A 162 -3.35 -8.03 28.94
C ASN A 162 -2.90 -8.72 27.64
N LEU A 163 -2.16 -7.98 26.81
CA LEU A 163 -1.40 -8.50 25.68
C LEU A 163 -0.10 -9.12 26.20
N LYS A 164 0.16 -10.39 25.88
CA LYS A 164 1.44 -11.05 26.19
C LYS A 164 2.08 -11.57 24.92
N LEU A 165 3.40 -11.45 24.85
CA LEU A 165 4.21 -12.09 23.81
C LEU A 165 4.21 -13.61 23.99
N THR A 166 4.30 -14.33 22.88
CA THR A 166 4.66 -15.74 22.85
C THR A 166 6.19 -15.90 22.82
N PRO A 167 6.74 -17.10 23.06
CA PRO A 167 8.19 -17.35 22.94
C PRO A 167 8.77 -17.03 21.55
N GLU A 168 7.92 -16.95 20.52
CA GLU A 168 8.30 -16.59 19.15
C GLU A 168 8.27 -15.07 18.92
N GLY A 169 7.65 -14.31 19.82
CA GLY A 169 7.55 -12.85 19.79
C GLY A 169 8.47 -12.12 20.77
N GLU A 170 9.23 -12.85 21.59
CA GLU A 170 10.31 -12.33 22.46
C GLU A 170 11.62 -12.08 21.70
#